data_AF-A0A2T3Z3X4-F1
#
_entry.id   AF-A0A2T3Z3X4-F1
#
_cell.length_a   1.000
_cell.length_b   1.000
_cell.length_c   1.000
_cell.angle_alpha   90.00
_cell.angle_beta   90.00
_cell.angle_gamma   90.00
#
_symmetry.space_group_name_H-M   'P 1'
#
loop_
_entity.id
_entity.type
_entity.pdbx_description
1 polymer ?
#
loop_
_entity_poly.entity_id
_entity_poly.type
_entity_poly.pdbx_seq_one_letter_code
_entity_poly.pdbx_strand_id
1 'polypeptide(L)'
;MASENKFTTSEFELLNETGQGTLFAIKKDGDPGVKYIAQPHGILNGSNVEGADKQKIVDETVAFYNLMYDLQVGSTIAQIFNHENIVSIAGYITTHPVTAASERAHLEEYIVWDYCDASNLSALFQSKPYSSTKFYLPESLCWHVLTSLLSAITYLHDGKRLFLDTKAAAGEEKRWESVDQDWHPILHRAIEPRNIFFQHPRGIETYGLCKLGNFEHAVVTNHVITPNGGYATGQDVEISRAMAPYRGLETLDMTRHQLLESTETYTAMARWELTMAQENRPYTVADELFSIGSVIFTMMTGRKPVTSYENYRRCHITSSSPQDSEQTSCDQQNTTQLELHPQPRHPSCHEPAINTDSYLVRAQYSEQLRDMVRCLLECDQGSHKAQMDRVLPTTMLAMQRYQHWKLHSVQGKLYKDIEDDMAARCGAKMRMER
;
A
#
# COMPACT_ATOMS: atom_id res chain seq x y z
N MET A 1 -51.68 9.50 17.34
CA MET A 1 -50.81 10.49 16.69
C MET A 1 -49.42 9.88 16.63
N ALA A 2 -48.99 9.46 15.45
CA ALA A 2 -47.68 8.86 15.25
C ALA A 2 -46.64 9.99 15.31
N SER A 3 -45.73 9.90 16.27
CA SER A 3 -44.57 10.78 16.37
C SER A 3 -43.57 10.36 15.29
N GLU A 4 -43.50 11.13 14.20
CA GLU A 4 -42.43 11.03 13.22
C GLU A 4 -41.09 11.30 13.92
N ASN A 5 -40.29 10.24 14.13
CA ASN A 5 -38.92 10.34 14.60
C ASN A 5 -38.05 10.95 13.49
N LYS A 6 -37.90 12.27 13.56
CA LYS A 6 -37.25 13.12 12.54
C LYS A 6 -35.78 13.42 12.85
N PHE A 7 -35.00 12.43 13.27
CA PHE A 7 -33.60 12.64 13.71
C PHE A 7 -32.52 11.73 13.10
N THR A 8 -32.83 10.86 12.13
CA THR A 8 -31.78 10.10 11.42
C THR A 8 -31.36 10.81 10.13
N THR A 9 -30.51 11.83 10.28
CA THR A 9 -29.85 12.54 9.16
C THR A 9 -28.75 11.74 8.46
N SER A 10 -28.45 10.52 8.90
CA SER A 10 -27.41 9.71 8.28
C SER A 10 -27.86 9.14 6.92
N GLU A 11 -26.97 9.25 5.93
CA GLU A 11 -27.06 8.62 4.60
C GLU A 11 -27.06 7.08 4.69
N PHE A 12 -26.70 6.54 5.86
CA PHE A 12 -26.58 5.12 6.12
C PHE A 12 -27.63 4.61 7.10
N GLU A 13 -27.92 3.31 6.99
CA GLU A 13 -28.76 2.53 7.89
C GLU A 13 -27.94 1.37 8.46
N LEU A 14 -28.00 1.19 9.79
CA LEU A 14 -27.34 0.09 10.48
C LEU A 14 -28.13 -1.21 10.32
N LEU A 15 -27.42 -2.31 10.12
CA LEU A 15 -27.97 -3.66 10.02
C LEU A 15 -27.60 -4.46 11.28
N ASN A 16 -26.93 -5.60 11.11
CA ASN A 16 -26.62 -6.55 12.18
C ASN A 16 -25.16 -6.42 12.65
N GLU A 17 -24.90 -6.85 13.88
CA GLU A 17 -23.55 -6.91 14.45
C GLU A 17 -22.70 -8.01 13.79
N THR A 18 -21.46 -7.66 13.45
CA THR A 18 -20.46 -8.55 12.84
C THR A 18 -19.59 -9.27 13.87
N GLY A 19 -19.72 -8.88 15.15
CA GLY A 19 -18.88 -9.29 16.29
C GLY A 19 -17.94 -8.15 16.74
N GLN A 20 -17.49 -8.21 17.99
CA GLN A 20 -16.61 -7.21 18.63
C GLN A 20 -17.16 -5.77 18.58
N GLY A 21 -18.48 -5.59 18.67
CA GLY A 21 -19.14 -4.28 18.67
C GLY A 21 -19.24 -3.61 17.30
N THR A 22 -18.71 -4.23 16.24
CA THR A 22 -18.79 -3.66 14.88
C THR A 22 -20.11 -4.05 14.22
N LEU A 23 -20.72 -3.13 13.47
CA LEU A 23 -22.01 -3.31 12.79
C LEU A 23 -21.84 -3.27 11.27
N PHE A 24 -22.74 -3.91 10.53
CA PHE A 24 -22.89 -3.63 9.10
C PHE A 24 -23.72 -2.37 8.88
N ALA A 25 -23.42 -1.63 7.82
CA ALA A 25 -24.22 -0.51 7.34
C ALA A 25 -24.51 -0.62 5.83
N ILE A 26 -25.64 -0.05 5.41
CA ILE A 26 -26.01 0.12 4.00
C ILE A 26 -26.35 1.58 3.73
N LYS A 27 -26.15 2.03 2.50
CA LYS A 27 -26.48 3.38 2.07
C LYS A 27 -27.95 3.45 1.65
N LYS A 28 -28.73 4.40 2.18
CA LYS A 28 -30.20 4.49 1.98
C LYS A 28 -30.60 4.68 0.51
N ASP A 29 -29.84 5.49 -0.22
CA ASP A 29 -30.06 5.76 -1.65
C ASP A 29 -29.05 5.02 -2.56
N GLY A 30 -28.34 4.04 -2.00
CA GLY A 30 -27.31 3.27 -2.71
C GLY A 30 -27.81 1.95 -3.28
N ASP A 31 -26.91 1.23 -3.96
CA ASP A 31 -27.15 -0.16 -4.34
C ASP A 31 -27.26 -1.00 -3.05
N PRO A 32 -28.42 -1.65 -2.78
CA PRO A 32 -28.64 -2.42 -1.56
C PRO A 32 -27.71 -3.62 -1.41
N GLY A 33 -27.00 -4.01 -2.48
CA GLY A 33 -25.95 -5.03 -2.43
C GLY A 33 -24.64 -4.56 -1.77
N VAL A 34 -24.43 -3.24 -1.62
CA VAL A 34 -23.18 -2.68 -1.10
C VAL A 34 -23.25 -2.51 0.40
N LYS A 35 -22.43 -3.30 1.10
CA LYS A 35 -22.27 -3.23 2.55
C LYS A 35 -21.06 -2.39 2.94
N TYR A 36 -21.15 -1.84 4.14
CA TYR A 36 -20.11 -1.08 4.81
C TYR A 36 -19.93 -1.59 6.24
N ILE A 37 -18.79 -1.26 6.83
CA ILE A 37 -18.51 -1.53 8.24
C ILE A 37 -18.76 -0.25 9.03
N ALA A 38 -19.69 -0.28 9.98
CA ALA A 38 -19.89 0.76 10.97
C ALA A 38 -19.19 0.37 12.27
N GLN A 39 -18.12 1.09 12.61
CA GLN A 39 -17.31 0.83 13.79
C GLN A 39 -17.70 1.82 14.90
N PRO A 40 -18.09 1.34 16.11
CA PRO A 40 -18.46 2.20 17.22
C PRO A 40 -17.23 2.91 17.80
N HIS A 41 -17.49 4.02 18.47
CA HIS A 41 -16.47 4.74 19.24
C HIS A 41 -15.74 3.86 20.25
N GLY A 42 -14.44 4.11 20.40
CA GLY A 42 -13.61 3.52 21.46
C GLY A 42 -13.04 2.13 21.18
N ILE A 43 -13.35 1.51 20.04
CA ILE A 43 -12.73 0.25 19.62
C ILE A 43 -11.80 0.52 18.43
N LEU A 44 -10.74 1.30 18.62
CA LEU A 44 -9.63 1.40 17.64
C LEU A 44 -8.58 0.30 17.83
N ASN A 45 -8.95 -0.81 18.47
CA ASN A 45 -8.04 -1.92 18.78
C ASN A 45 -7.71 -2.74 17.53
N GLY A 46 -6.78 -2.23 16.71
CA GLY A 46 -6.06 -3.02 15.69
C GLY A 46 -4.86 -3.78 16.25
N SER A 47 -4.43 -3.47 17.48
CA SER A 47 -3.22 -4.03 18.07
C SER A 47 -3.53 -4.79 19.35
N ASN A 48 -3.33 -6.11 19.35
CA ASN A 48 -3.16 -6.91 20.57
C ASN A 48 -1.84 -6.55 21.28
N VAL A 49 -1.63 -5.28 21.62
CA VAL A 49 -0.54 -4.90 22.51
C VAL A 49 -1.06 -5.14 23.93
N GLU A 50 -0.85 -6.36 24.42
CA GLU A 50 -0.92 -6.64 25.86
C GLU A 50 0.04 -5.66 26.56
N GLY A 51 -0.50 -4.60 27.18
CA GLY A 51 0.28 -3.64 27.95
C GLY A 51 0.03 -2.15 27.67
N ALA A 52 -0.83 -1.78 26.71
CA ALA A 52 -1.18 -0.37 26.52
C ALA A 52 -1.99 0.19 27.72
N ASP A 53 -1.54 1.34 28.24
CA ASP A 53 -2.20 2.06 29.31
C ASP A 53 -3.62 2.46 28.86
N LYS A 54 -4.64 1.96 29.57
CA LYS A 54 -6.05 2.17 29.24
C LYS A 54 -6.39 3.67 29.17
N GLN A 55 -5.71 4.51 29.95
CA GLN A 55 -5.93 5.95 29.94
C GLN A 55 -5.46 6.58 28.62
N LYS A 56 -4.30 6.13 28.10
CA LYS A 56 -3.76 6.61 26.82
C LYS A 56 -4.69 6.30 25.64
N ILE A 57 -5.30 5.12 25.64
CA ILE A 57 -6.28 4.71 24.60
C ILE A 57 -7.51 5.61 24.64
N VAL A 58 -8.00 5.95 25.83
CA VAL A 58 -9.12 6.87 26.02
C VAL A 58 -8.76 8.26 25.50
N ASP A 59 -7.57 8.77 25.85
CA ASP A 59 -7.11 10.10 25.42
C ASP A 59 -6.93 10.18 23.89
N GLU A 60 -6.36 9.14 23.25
CA GLU A 60 -6.22 9.05 21.79
C GLU A 60 -7.58 8.99 21.08
N THR A 61 -8.53 8.24 21.64
CA THR A 61 -9.91 8.15 21.11
C THR A 61 -10.60 9.52 21.16
N VAL A 62 -10.47 10.24 22.28
CA VAL A 62 -11.03 11.58 22.45
C VAL A 62 -10.36 12.59 21.51
N ALA A 63 -9.04 12.52 21.34
CA ALA A 63 -8.31 13.40 20.43
C ALA A 63 -8.73 13.19 18.97
N PHE A 64 -8.87 11.93 18.54
CA PHE A 64 -9.36 11.60 17.20
C PHE A 64 -10.79 12.11 16.98
N TYR A 65 -11.67 12.00 17.98
CA TYR A 65 -13.02 12.55 17.93
C TYR A 65 -13.01 14.07 17.73
N ASN A 66 -12.27 14.81 18.57
CA ASN A 66 -12.17 16.26 18.46
C ASN A 66 -11.69 16.68 17.07
N LEU A 67 -10.76 15.92 16.49
CA LEU A 67 -10.25 16.16 15.14
C LEU A 67 -11.32 15.94 14.06
N MET A 68 -12.06 14.83 14.13
CA MET A 68 -13.06 14.51 13.11
C MET A 68 -14.28 15.42 13.16
N TYR A 69 -14.74 15.82 14.34
CA TYR A 69 -16.05 16.45 14.51
C TYR A 69 -16.00 17.87 15.06
N ASP A 70 -15.27 18.11 16.15
CA ASP A 70 -15.25 19.42 16.80
C ASP A 70 -14.41 20.44 16.03
N LEU A 71 -13.38 19.99 15.33
CA LEU A 71 -12.46 20.83 14.57
C LEU A 71 -12.83 20.94 13.07
N GLN A 72 -13.95 20.36 12.62
CA GLN A 72 -14.39 20.31 11.22
C GLN A 72 -13.38 19.67 10.23
N VAL A 73 -12.32 19.01 10.72
CA VAL A 73 -11.27 18.40 9.90
C VAL A 73 -11.67 17.03 9.35
N GLY A 74 -12.76 16.43 9.87
CA GLY A 74 -13.20 15.10 9.45
C GLY A 74 -13.54 14.99 7.96
N SER A 75 -14.07 16.06 7.35
CA SER A 75 -14.31 16.09 5.90
C SER A 75 -13.00 16.07 5.11
N THR A 76 -11.98 16.80 5.56
CA THR A 76 -10.62 16.79 4.99
C THR A 76 -9.96 15.42 5.15
N ILE A 77 -10.10 14.78 6.31
CA ILE A 77 -9.55 13.44 6.55
C ILE A 77 -10.25 12.40 5.67
N ALA A 78 -11.57 12.44 5.57
CA ALA A 78 -12.33 11.58 4.67
C ALA A 78 -11.92 11.78 3.21
N GLN A 79 -11.60 13.03 2.81
CA GLN A 79 -11.09 13.33 1.48
C GLN A 79 -9.72 12.70 1.22
N ILE A 80 -8.83 12.62 2.21
CA ILE A 80 -7.55 11.90 2.10
C ILE A 80 -7.77 10.40 1.89
N PHE A 81 -8.84 9.80 2.44
CA PHE A 81 -9.14 8.39 2.23
C PHE A 81 -10.01 8.12 0.97
N ASN A 82 -10.30 9.15 0.18
CA ASN A 82 -11.15 9.05 -1.01
C ASN A 82 -10.34 8.68 -2.27
N HIS A 83 -9.92 7.42 -2.34
CA HIS A 83 -9.23 6.86 -3.50
C HIS A 83 -9.67 5.40 -3.74
N GLU A 84 -9.80 4.98 -5.00
CA GLU A 84 -10.31 3.64 -5.33
C GLU A 84 -9.49 2.49 -4.75
N ASN A 85 -8.18 2.68 -4.60
CA ASN A 85 -7.24 1.71 -4.03
C ASN A 85 -6.87 2.00 -2.56
N ILE A 86 -7.66 2.78 -1.84
CA ILE A 86 -7.53 3.00 -0.41
C ILE A 86 -8.84 2.56 0.28
N VAL A 87 -8.74 2.00 1.48
CA VAL A 87 -9.92 1.72 2.32
C VAL A 87 -10.51 3.06 2.75
N SER A 88 -11.70 3.38 2.24
CA SER A 88 -12.29 4.71 2.41
C SER A 88 -13.12 4.83 3.68
N ILE A 89 -13.15 6.04 4.23
CA ILE A 89 -14.19 6.50 5.15
C ILE A 89 -15.39 6.88 4.29
N ALA A 90 -16.42 6.04 4.28
CA ALA A 90 -17.62 6.20 3.47
C ALA A 90 -18.63 7.18 4.10
N GLY A 91 -18.60 7.37 5.42
CA GLY A 91 -19.48 8.32 6.10
C GLY A 91 -19.52 8.15 7.60
N TYR A 92 -20.55 8.72 8.22
CA TYR A 92 -20.79 8.70 9.66
C TYR A 92 -22.26 8.44 9.97
N ILE A 93 -22.52 7.78 11.10
CA ILE A 93 -23.86 7.51 11.61
C ILE A 93 -23.90 8.00 13.05
N THR A 94 -24.92 8.78 13.39
CA THR A 94 -25.27 9.13 14.78
C THR A 94 -26.63 8.51 15.06
N THR A 95 -26.70 7.59 16.02
CA THR A 95 -27.93 6.86 16.36
C THR A 95 -28.02 6.57 17.87
N HIS A 96 -29.19 6.20 18.35
CA HIS A 96 -29.30 5.61 19.70
C HIS A 96 -28.78 4.17 19.71
N PRO A 97 -28.28 3.68 20.87
CA PRO A 97 -27.79 2.31 21.03
C PRO A 97 -28.81 1.28 20.53
N VAL A 98 -28.34 0.30 19.75
CA VAL A 98 -29.18 -0.79 19.25
C VAL A 98 -29.62 -1.71 20.41
N THR A 99 -28.89 -1.73 21.51
CA THR A 99 -29.22 -2.51 22.73
C THR A 99 -29.93 -1.67 23.78
N ALA A 100 -31.16 -2.06 24.11
CA ALA A 100 -32.00 -1.44 25.14
C ALA A 100 -31.47 -1.75 26.56
N ALA A 101 -30.48 -1.00 27.04
CA ALA A 101 -30.04 -1.10 28.43
C ALA A 101 -29.42 0.19 28.98
N SER A 102 -30.12 1.33 28.91
CA SER A 102 -30.00 2.44 29.89
C SER A 102 -30.91 3.60 29.49
N GLU A 103 -31.74 4.08 30.42
CA GLU A 103 -32.63 5.25 30.30
C GLU A 103 -31.89 6.61 30.27
N ARG A 104 -30.63 6.63 29.88
CA ARG A 104 -29.89 7.84 29.46
C ARG A 104 -29.25 7.56 28.12
N ALA A 105 -30.06 7.65 27.06
CA ALA A 105 -29.64 7.35 25.70
C ALA A 105 -28.69 8.44 25.18
N HIS A 106 -27.41 8.35 25.56
CA HIS A 106 -26.35 9.01 24.81
C HIS A 106 -26.42 8.49 23.37
N LEU A 107 -26.33 9.41 22.39
CA LEU A 107 -26.18 9.02 21.00
C LEU A 107 -24.85 8.27 20.87
N GLU A 108 -24.89 7.10 20.26
CA GLU A 108 -23.71 6.39 19.77
C GLU A 108 -23.42 6.90 18.36
N GLU A 109 -22.15 7.12 18.05
CA GLU A 109 -21.74 7.47 16.71
C GLU A 109 -20.74 6.45 16.17
N TYR A 110 -20.79 6.29 14.86
CA TYR A 110 -20.10 5.25 14.14
C TYR A 110 -19.42 5.86 12.94
N ILE A 111 -18.19 5.41 12.68
CA ILE A 111 -17.47 5.71 11.45
C ILE A 111 -17.75 4.56 10.49
N VAL A 112 -18.20 4.94 9.29
CA VAL A 112 -18.56 3.98 8.25
C VAL A 112 -17.38 3.83 7.30
N TRP A 113 -16.84 2.62 7.22
CA TRP A 113 -15.72 2.23 6.38
C TRP A 113 -16.19 1.34 5.23
N ASP A 114 -15.42 1.33 4.14
CA ASP A 114 -15.58 0.33 3.10
C ASP A 114 -15.50 -1.09 3.67
N TYR A 115 -16.46 -1.94 3.29
CA TYR A 115 -16.36 -3.37 3.57
C TYR A 115 -15.54 -4.06 2.48
N CYS A 116 -14.37 -4.57 2.84
CA CYS A 116 -13.55 -5.41 1.98
C CYS A 116 -13.91 -6.88 2.21
N ASP A 117 -14.89 -7.36 1.46
CA ASP A 117 -15.57 -8.63 1.67
C ASP A 117 -14.81 -9.86 1.13
N ALA A 118 -13.68 -9.67 0.45
CA ALA A 118 -12.82 -10.75 -0.05
C ALA A 118 -11.53 -10.93 0.77
N SER A 119 -11.53 -10.50 2.04
CA SER A 119 -10.41 -10.61 2.99
C SER A 119 -9.18 -9.80 2.56
N ASN A 120 -8.02 -10.11 3.13
CA ASN A 120 -6.73 -9.49 2.81
C ASN A 120 -5.76 -10.48 2.15
N LEU A 121 -4.72 -9.94 1.52
CA LEU A 121 -3.72 -10.71 0.77
C LEU A 121 -3.00 -11.75 1.62
N SER A 122 -2.86 -11.56 2.93
CA SER A 122 -2.24 -12.54 3.81
C SER A 122 -2.98 -13.88 3.84
N ALA A 123 -4.31 -13.87 3.63
CA ALA A 123 -5.12 -15.09 3.58
C ALA A 123 -4.69 -16.01 2.42
N LEU A 124 -4.21 -15.45 1.31
CA LEU A 124 -3.75 -16.25 0.16
C LEU A 124 -2.48 -17.05 0.45
N PHE A 125 -1.65 -16.60 1.41
CA PHE A 125 -0.41 -17.27 1.79
C PHE A 125 -0.59 -18.38 2.84
N GLN A 126 -1.75 -18.43 3.52
CA GLN A 126 -2.05 -19.43 4.55
C GLN A 126 -2.45 -20.79 3.97
N SER A 127 -2.99 -20.80 2.75
CA SER A 127 -3.28 -22.03 2.01
C SER A 127 -2.04 -22.50 1.23
N LYS A 128 -1.75 -23.81 1.23
CA LYS A 128 -0.66 -24.38 0.41
C LYS A 128 -0.83 -23.90 -1.05
N PRO A 129 0.24 -23.44 -1.72
CA PRO A 129 0.13 -22.86 -3.06
C PRO A 129 -0.53 -23.82 -4.06
N TYR A 130 -1.12 -23.23 -5.11
CA TYR A 130 -1.66 -23.94 -6.25
C TYR A 130 -0.73 -25.06 -6.70
N SER A 131 -1.29 -26.23 -7.01
CA SER A 131 -0.55 -27.43 -7.48
C SER A 131 0.15 -27.24 -8.84
N SER A 132 0.13 -26.02 -9.40
CA SER A 132 0.82 -25.66 -10.63
C SER A 132 2.29 -25.39 -10.34
N THR A 133 3.17 -26.07 -11.06
CA THR A 133 4.62 -25.88 -10.97
C THR A 133 5.11 -24.60 -11.64
N LYS A 134 4.22 -23.80 -12.26
CA LYS A 134 4.62 -22.62 -13.05
C LYS A 134 4.63 -21.31 -12.26
N PHE A 135 3.67 -21.14 -11.35
CA PHE A 135 3.45 -19.88 -10.63
C PHE A 135 3.05 -20.17 -9.19
N TYR A 136 3.49 -19.34 -8.24
CA TYR A 136 2.99 -19.40 -6.87
C TYR A 136 1.58 -18.81 -6.79
N LEU A 137 1.39 -17.55 -7.24
CA LEU A 137 0.09 -16.93 -7.53
C LEU A 137 -0.03 -16.53 -9.01
N PRO A 138 -1.25 -16.46 -9.59
CA PRO A 138 -1.43 -16.07 -10.98
C PRO A 138 -0.81 -14.70 -11.31
N GLU A 139 -0.13 -14.58 -12.45
CA GLU A 139 0.50 -13.33 -12.86
C GLU A 139 -0.48 -12.16 -12.99
N SER A 140 -1.71 -12.41 -13.45
CA SER A 140 -2.79 -11.42 -13.47
C SER A 140 -3.07 -10.81 -12.10
N LEU A 141 -3.02 -11.61 -11.03
CA LEU A 141 -3.22 -11.14 -9.67
C LEU A 141 -2.03 -10.31 -9.19
N CYS A 142 -0.80 -10.71 -9.54
CA CYS A 142 0.41 -9.92 -9.24
C CYS A 142 0.33 -8.52 -9.88
N TRP A 143 -0.08 -8.44 -11.15
CA TRP A 143 -0.28 -7.15 -11.83
C TRP A 143 -1.40 -6.34 -11.17
N HIS A 144 -2.54 -6.97 -10.89
CA HIS A 144 -3.67 -6.31 -10.24
C HIS A 144 -3.29 -5.64 -8.91
N VAL A 145 -2.55 -6.36 -8.05
CA VAL A 145 -2.07 -5.81 -6.77
C VAL A 145 -1.02 -4.73 -7.01
N LEU A 146 -0.04 -4.97 -7.89
CA LEU A 146 1.05 -4.02 -8.17
C LEU A 146 0.51 -2.67 -8.65
N THR A 147 -0.36 -2.66 -9.66
CA THR A 147 -0.92 -1.41 -10.19
C THR A 147 -1.80 -0.71 -9.17
N SER A 148 -2.58 -1.45 -8.38
CA SER A 148 -3.45 -0.88 -7.33
C SER A 148 -2.64 -0.21 -6.21
N LEU A 149 -1.57 -0.85 -5.75
CA LEU A 149 -0.69 -0.28 -4.72
C LEU A 149 0.08 0.93 -5.23
N LEU A 150 0.62 0.87 -6.45
CA LEU A 150 1.31 2.02 -7.04
C LEU A 150 0.37 3.20 -7.25
N SER A 151 -0.88 2.98 -7.66
CA SER A 151 -1.89 4.04 -7.73
C SER A 151 -2.18 4.64 -6.35
N ALA A 152 -2.40 3.81 -5.32
CA ALA A 152 -2.64 4.29 -3.96
C ALA A 152 -1.47 5.14 -3.42
N ILE A 153 -0.24 4.67 -3.61
CA ILE A 153 0.97 5.33 -3.10
C ILE A 153 1.31 6.58 -3.94
N THR A 154 0.98 6.59 -5.24
CA THR A 154 1.06 7.82 -6.06
C THR A 154 0.11 8.89 -5.54
N TYR A 155 -1.10 8.51 -5.17
CA TYR A 155 -2.06 9.44 -4.57
C TYR A 155 -1.59 9.94 -3.20
N LEU A 156 -1.11 9.06 -2.32
CA LEU A 156 -0.64 9.43 -0.98
C LEU A 156 0.61 10.32 -1.01
N HIS A 157 1.58 10.02 -1.87
CA HIS A 157 2.81 10.81 -1.96
C HIS A 157 2.66 12.04 -2.83
N ASP A 158 2.28 11.82 -4.09
CA ASP A 158 2.36 12.87 -5.10
C ASP A 158 1.09 13.72 -5.13
N GLY A 159 0.03 13.34 -4.41
CA GLY A 159 -1.27 14.00 -4.45
C GLY A 159 -1.96 13.84 -5.79
N LYS A 160 -1.59 12.81 -6.57
CA LYS A 160 -2.05 12.63 -7.95
C LYS A 160 -3.00 11.46 -8.09
N ARG A 161 -4.09 11.67 -8.81
CA ARG A 161 -5.09 10.66 -9.12
C ARG A 161 -5.23 10.49 -10.63
N LEU A 162 -5.46 9.25 -11.06
CA LEU A 162 -5.74 8.94 -12.46
C LEU A 162 -7.20 9.26 -12.78
N PHE A 163 -7.43 10.15 -13.72
CA PHE A 163 -8.75 10.47 -14.25
C PHE A 163 -8.89 9.91 -15.66
N LEU A 164 -10.07 9.33 -15.95
CA LEU A 164 -10.48 8.97 -17.30
C LEU A 164 -11.29 10.11 -17.94
N ASP A 165 -10.73 10.73 -18.97
CA ASP A 165 -11.48 11.64 -19.83
C ASP A 165 -12.07 10.86 -21.02
N THR A 166 -13.31 10.42 -20.84
CA THR A 166 -14.09 9.71 -21.88
C THR A 166 -14.39 10.55 -23.13
N LYS A 167 -14.08 11.85 -23.12
CA LYS A 167 -14.24 12.76 -24.27
C LYS A 167 -12.91 13.11 -24.95
N ALA A 168 -11.78 12.69 -24.41
CA ALA A 168 -10.47 12.97 -24.98
C ALA A 168 -10.23 12.17 -26.29
N ALA A 169 -9.27 12.64 -27.09
CA ALA A 169 -8.84 11.93 -28.28
C ALA A 169 -8.23 10.57 -27.91
N ALA A 170 -8.33 9.59 -28.82
CA ALA A 170 -7.80 8.25 -28.63
C ALA A 170 -6.30 8.31 -28.26
N GLY A 171 -5.96 7.81 -27.07
CA GLY A 171 -4.60 7.86 -26.52
C GLY A 171 -4.36 8.93 -25.45
N GLU A 172 -5.28 9.89 -25.26
CA GLU A 172 -5.23 10.92 -24.21
C GLU A 172 -6.30 10.73 -23.12
N GLU A 173 -7.00 9.60 -23.15
CA GLU A 173 -8.12 9.28 -22.25
C GLU A 173 -7.73 9.19 -20.78
N LYS A 174 -6.43 9.14 -20.45
CA LYS A 174 -5.92 8.93 -19.09
C LYS A 174 -4.96 10.02 -18.69
N ARG A 175 -5.29 10.75 -17.64
CA ARG A 175 -4.46 11.83 -17.11
C ARG A 175 -4.29 11.72 -15.61
N TRP A 176 -3.05 11.84 -15.15
CA TRP A 176 -2.74 12.00 -13.74
C TRP A 176 -2.85 13.46 -13.37
N GLU A 177 -3.79 13.81 -12.50
CA GLU A 177 -4.02 15.19 -12.07
C GLU A 177 -3.80 15.32 -10.58
N SER A 178 -3.29 16.49 -10.18
CA SER A 178 -3.19 16.86 -8.78
C SER A 178 -4.60 17.05 -8.22
N VAL A 179 -4.87 16.39 -7.09
CA VAL A 179 -6.15 16.49 -6.37
C VAL A 179 -6.18 17.77 -5.53
N ASP A 180 -5.02 18.22 -5.06
CA ASP A 180 -4.84 19.46 -4.31
C ASP A 180 -3.49 20.11 -4.69
N GLN A 181 -3.41 21.44 -4.64
CA GLN A 181 -2.16 22.19 -4.84
C GLN A 181 -1.27 22.17 -3.60
N ASP A 182 -1.87 22.02 -2.42
CA ASP A 182 -1.20 22.04 -1.12
C ASP A 182 -1.06 20.63 -0.52
N TRP A 183 -0.97 19.61 -1.39
CA TRP A 183 -0.86 18.23 -0.97
C TRP A 183 0.46 17.98 -0.22
N HIS A 184 0.35 17.44 1.00
CA HIS A 184 1.48 17.03 1.80
C HIS A 184 1.66 15.50 1.69
N PRO A 185 2.86 15.00 1.34
CA PRO A 185 3.07 13.58 1.13
C PRO A 185 2.84 12.76 2.39
N ILE A 186 2.16 11.63 2.24
CA ILE A 186 1.78 10.74 3.32
C ILE A 186 2.52 9.40 3.16
N LEU A 187 3.38 9.07 4.12
CA LEU A 187 4.04 7.76 4.22
C LEU A 187 3.12 6.81 5.00
N HIS A 188 2.72 5.69 4.42
CA HIS A 188 1.96 4.62 5.08
C HIS A 188 2.79 3.83 6.11
N ARG A 189 4.07 3.59 5.83
CA ARG A 189 5.03 2.86 6.71
C ARG A 189 4.70 1.41 7.09
N ALA A 190 3.68 0.80 6.49
CA ALA A 190 3.23 -0.55 6.84
C ALA A 190 2.62 -1.31 5.64
N ILE A 191 3.23 -1.18 4.47
CA ILE A 191 2.77 -1.87 3.25
C ILE A 191 3.19 -3.33 3.33
N GLU A 192 2.23 -4.20 3.64
CA GLU A 192 2.44 -5.64 3.75
C GLU A 192 1.14 -6.42 3.57
N PRO A 193 1.20 -7.75 3.33
CA PRO A 193 0.02 -8.50 2.90
C PRO A 193 -1.22 -8.42 3.80
N ARG A 194 -1.06 -8.22 5.11
CA ARG A 194 -2.21 -8.11 6.03
C ARG A 194 -2.98 -6.78 5.91
N ASN A 195 -2.35 -5.77 5.31
CA ASN A 195 -2.88 -4.41 5.14
C ASN A 195 -3.39 -4.16 3.71
N ILE A 196 -3.42 -5.20 2.86
CA ILE A 196 -3.88 -5.14 1.47
C ILE A 196 -5.16 -5.95 1.37
N PHE A 197 -6.27 -5.26 1.15
CA PHE A 197 -7.61 -5.82 1.22
C PHE A 197 -8.23 -5.96 -0.18
N PHE A 198 -9.14 -6.91 -0.33
CA PHE A 198 -9.87 -7.14 -1.57
C PHE A 198 -11.37 -7.01 -1.38
N GLN A 199 -12.04 -6.59 -2.44
CA GLN A 199 -13.48 -6.75 -2.61
C GLN A 199 -13.77 -7.85 -3.64
N HIS A 200 -14.93 -8.49 -3.52
CA HIS A 200 -15.40 -9.39 -4.59
C HIS A 200 -15.69 -8.58 -5.87
N PRO A 201 -15.48 -9.18 -7.06
CA PRO A 201 -15.85 -8.56 -8.32
C PRO A 201 -17.37 -8.29 -8.36
N ARG A 202 -17.75 -7.12 -8.88
CA ARG A 202 -19.12 -6.61 -9.01
C ARG A 202 -19.55 -6.44 -10.47
N GLY A 203 -18.71 -6.82 -11.41
CA GLY A 203 -18.97 -6.75 -12.85
C GLY A 203 -18.29 -7.87 -13.61
N ILE A 204 -17.72 -7.54 -14.77
CA ILE A 204 -16.97 -8.51 -15.60
C ILE A 204 -15.49 -8.60 -15.22
N GLU A 205 -15.03 -7.80 -14.27
CA GLU A 205 -13.64 -7.80 -13.82
C GLU A 205 -13.26 -9.15 -13.18
N THR A 206 -12.03 -9.58 -13.41
CA THR A 206 -11.52 -10.87 -12.93
C THR A 206 -11.30 -10.86 -11.41
N TYR A 207 -10.88 -9.72 -10.86
CA TYR A 207 -10.71 -9.47 -9.44
C TYR A 207 -11.43 -8.17 -9.09
N GLY A 208 -12.10 -8.11 -7.94
CA GLY A 208 -12.66 -6.85 -7.45
C GLY A 208 -11.56 -5.90 -6.95
N LEU A 209 -11.94 -4.79 -6.32
CA LEU A 209 -10.99 -3.75 -5.94
C LEU A 209 -9.93 -4.26 -4.96
N CYS A 210 -8.67 -3.88 -5.20
CA CYS A 210 -7.55 -4.03 -4.27
C CYS A 210 -7.28 -2.69 -3.58
N LYS A 211 -7.35 -2.68 -2.25
CA LYS A 211 -7.29 -1.48 -1.41
C LYS A 211 -6.21 -1.60 -0.34
N LEU A 212 -5.44 -0.53 -0.16
CA LEU A 212 -4.51 -0.37 0.95
C LEU A 212 -5.27 0.18 2.17
N GLY A 213 -5.07 -0.44 3.34
CA GLY A 213 -5.72 -0.09 4.60
C GLY A 213 -4.76 -0.14 5.78
N ASN A 214 -5.28 0.05 7.01
CA ASN A 214 -4.51 0.06 8.26
C ASN A 214 -3.43 1.15 8.31
N PHE A 215 -3.88 2.41 8.27
CA PHE A 215 -3.05 3.61 8.31
C PHE A 215 -2.57 4.00 9.72
N GLU A 216 -2.58 3.08 10.69
CA GLU A 216 -2.17 3.34 12.09
C GLU A 216 -0.74 3.85 12.23
N HIS A 217 0.12 3.50 11.26
CA HIS A 217 1.50 3.96 11.20
C HIS A 217 1.72 5.08 10.19
N ALA A 218 0.67 5.61 9.55
CA ALA A 218 0.86 6.62 8.53
C ALA A 218 1.34 7.96 9.12
N VAL A 219 2.14 8.71 8.36
CA VAL A 219 2.68 10.02 8.76
C VAL A 219 2.58 10.99 7.59
N VAL A 220 2.05 12.19 7.87
CA VAL A 220 2.11 13.33 6.96
C VAL A 220 3.49 13.98 7.08
N THR A 221 4.14 14.20 5.94
CA THR A 221 5.48 14.81 5.89
C THR A 221 5.38 16.26 5.41
N ASN A 222 6.28 17.12 5.89
CA ASN A 222 6.37 18.53 5.44
C ASN A 222 7.17 18.69 4.14
N HIS A 223 7.23 17.66 3.30
CA HIS A 223 7.90 17.73 2.01
C HIS A 223 7.01 18.44 0.98
N VAL A 224 7.55 19.43 0.29
CA VAL A 224 6.82 20.17 -0.75
C VAL A 224 7.15 19.57 -2.12
N ILE A 225 6.15 18.96 -2.77
CA ILE A 225 6.27 18.48 -4.15
C ILE A 225 5.86 19.60 -5.10
N THR A 226 6.76 20.03 -5.99
CA THR A 226 6.41 21.07 -6.97
C THR A 226 5.35 20.55 -7.96
N PRO A 227 4.21 21.25 -8.14
CA PRO A 227 3.08 20.77 -8.96
C PRO A 227 3.46 20.38 -10.40
N ASN A 228 4.39 21.13 -11.01
CA ASN A 228 4.73 21.02 -12.43
C ASN A 228 6.00 20.22 -12.76
N GLY A 229 6.59 19.50 -11.79
CA GLY A 229 7.76 18.66 -12.09
C GLY A 229 9.03 19.43 -12.49
N GLY A 230 9.05 20.75 -12.29
CA GLY A 230 10.27 21.54 -12.48
C GLY A 230 11.30 21.15 -11.44
N TYR A 231 12.44 20.63 -11.88
CA TYR A 231 13.65 20.57 -11.07
C TYR A 231 13.95 21.99 -10.61
N ALA A 232 14.00 22.21 -9.30
CA ALA A 232 14.43 23.50 -8.78
C ALA A 232 15.90 23.68 -9.18
N THR A 233 16.15 24.46 -10.23
CA THR A 233 17.49 24.88 -10.66
C THR A 233 17.98 25.94 -9.69
N GLY A 234 18.41 25.51 -8.50
CA GLY A 234 18.99 26.36 -7.49
C GLY A 234 19.92 25.53 -6.62
N GLN A 235 21.19 25.95 -6.56
CA GLN A 235 22.26 25.30 -5.79
C GLN A 235 22.05 25.33 -4.26
N ASP A 236 20.95 25.93 -3.78
CA ASP A 236 20.59 26.13 -2.37
C ASP A 236 19.24 25.51 -1.97
N VAL A 237 18.61 24.69 -2.82
CA VAL A 237 17.47 23.90 -2.33
C VAL A 237 18.02 22.73 -1.53
N GLU A 238 18.11 22.91 -0.22
CA GLU A 238 18.09 21.81 0.75
C GLU A 238 17.13 20.76 0.18
N ILE A 239 17.67 19.60 -0.21
CA ILE A 239 16.93 18.56 -0.93
C ILE A 239 15.84 18.06 0.03
N SER A 240 14.68 18.70 -0.02
CA SER A 240 13.52 18.34 0.79
C SER A 240 13.10 16.95 0.36
N ARG A 241 12.90 16.04 1.32
CA ARG A 241 12.50 14.66 1.08
C ARG A 241 11.36 14.30 2.03
N ALA A 242 10.37 13.57 1.53
CA ALA A 242 9.37 12.95 2.38
C ALA A 242 10.04 11.91 3.27
N MET A 243 10.09 12.18 4.57
CA MET A 243 10.82 11.37 5.55
C MET A 243 10.05 11.28 6.86
N ALA A 244 10.19 10.14 7.52
CA ALA A 244 9.64 9.90 8.86
C ALA A 244 10.56 8.95 9.65
N PRO A 245 10.44 8.89 10.98
CA PRO A 245 11.04 7.81 11.76
C PRO A 245 10.60 6.45 11.23
N TYR A 246 11.50 5.47 11.22
CA TYR A 246 11.20 4.12 10.74
C TYR A 246 10.17 3.39 11.61
N ARG A 247 10.18 3.64 12.92
CA ARG A 247 9.15 3.19 13.87
C ARG A 247 8.90 4.27 14.92
N GLY A 248 7.72 4.22 15.55
CA GLY A 248 7.37 5.10 16.66
C GLY A 248 7.08 6.54 16.25
N LEU A 249 7.10 7.41 17.27
CA LEU A 249 6.76 8.83 17.23
C LEU A 249 7.97 9.67 17.66
N GLU A 250 9.14 9.42 17.08
CA GLU A 250 10.32 10.27 17.33
C GLU A 250 10.06 11.70 16.83
N THR A 251 10.64 12.69 17.50
CA THR A 251 10.47 14.08 17.09
C THR A 251 11.18 14.36 15.77
N LEU A 252 10.65 15.30 15.00
CA LEU A 252 11.19 15.65 13.70
C LEU A 252 12.63 16.21 13.79
N ASP A 253 13.00 16.84 14.91
CA ASP A 253 14.37 17.30 15.19
C ASP A 253 15.33 16.12 15.40
N MET A 254 14.89 15.05 16.09
CA MET A 254 15.69 13.84 16.23
C MET A 254 15.89 13.15 14.88
N THR A 255 14.86 13.07 14.04
CA THR A 255 14.97 12.49 12.69
C THR A 255 15.89 13.30 11.78
N ARG A 256 15.89 14.63 11.90
CA ARG A 256 16.82 15.50 11.16
C ARG A 256 18.26 15.34 11.64
N HIS A 257 18.50 15.22 12.94
CA HIS A 257 19.82 14.97 13.49
C HIS A 257 20.39 13.62 13.01
N GLN A 258 19.59 12.55 13.02
CA GLN A 258 19.98 11.25 12.46
C GLN A 258 20.41 11.35 10.99
N LEU A 259 19.73 12.19 10.20
CA LEU A 259 20.07 12.43 8.79
C LEU A 259 21.43 13.14 8.65
N LEU A 260 21.63 14.24 9.37
CA LEU A 260 22.88 15.01 9.30
C LEU A 260 24.08 14.15 9.71
N GLU A 261 23.94 13.39 10.80
CA GLU A 261 24.97 12.42 11.23
C GLU A 261 25.23 11.36 10.16
N SER A 262 24.17 10.82 9.51
CA SER A 262 24.29 9.84 8.44
C SER A 262 24.89 10.39 7.13
N THR A 263 24.90 11.71 6.92
CA THR A 263 25.43 12.28 5.68
C THR A 263 26.95 12.51 5.79
N GLU A 264 27.44 12.81 6.99
CA GLU A 264 28.86 13.07 7.27
C GLU A 264 29.69 11.79 7.54
N THR A 265 29.07 10.71 8.05
CA THR A 265 29.80 9.48 8.44
C THR A 265 30.00 8.46 7.31
N TYR A 266 29.22 8.49 6.23
CA TYR A 266 29.19 7.39 5.26
C TYR A 266 30.36 7.31 4.27
N THR A 267 31.19 8.35 4.16
CA THR A 267 32.33 8.37 3.23
C THR A 267 33.59 7.68 3.76
N ALA A 268 33.64 7.32 5.06
CA ALA A 268 34.82 6.73 5.71
C ALA A 268 34.58 5.42 6.47
N MET A 269 33.34 4.92 6.55
CA MET A 269 32.98 3.77 7.40
C MET A 269 33.24 2.40 6.74
N ALA A 270 33.65 1.43 7.56
CA ALA A 270 33.81 0.05 7.13
C ALA A 270 32.44 -0.58 6.77
N ARG A 271 32.44 -1.58 5.87
CA ARG A 271 31.22 -2.24 5.35
C ARG A 271 30.25 -2.77 6.42
N TRP A 272 30.72 -3.07 7.63
CA TRP A 272 29.89 -3.54 8.75
C TRP A 272 29.35 -2.41 9.64
N GLU A 273 30.00 -1.23 9.67
CA GLU A 273 29.48 -0.02 10.33
C GLU A 273 28.29 0.56 9.55
N LEU A 274 28.28 0.41 8.22
CA LEU A 274 27.14 0.72 7.35
C LEU A 274 25.85 -0.03 7.75
N THR A 275 25.97 -1.24 8.28
CA THR A 275 24.83 -2.06 8.72
C THR A 275 24.18 -1.49 9.99
N MET A 276 24.97 -0.95 10.91
CA MET A 276 24.47 -0.29 12.14
C MET A 276 23.90 1.10 11.82
N ALA A 277 24.53 1.86 10.93
CA ALA A 277 24.01 3.15 10.48
C ALA A 277 22.71 3.05 9.66
N GLN A 278 22.38 1.86 9.12
CA GLN A 278 21.12 1.56 8.44
C GLN A 278 19.93 1.35 9.40
N GLU A 279 20.19 1.16 10.69
CA GLU A 279 19.13 0.98 11.70
C GLU A 279 18.47 2.32 12.08
N ASN A 280 19.25 3.40 12.03
CA ASN A 280 18.84 4.77 12.37
C ASN A 280 18.53 5.66 11.16
N ARG A 281 18.43 5.10 9.95
CA ARG A 281 18.07 5.91 8.78
C ARG A 281 16.57 6.21 8.74
N PRO A 282 16.16 7.38 8.23
CA PRO A 282 14.75 7.71 8.07
C PRO A 282 14.06 6.78 7.06
N TYR A 283 12.76 6.58 7.28
CA TYR A 283 11.85 5.95 6.34
C TYR A 283 11.46 6.94 5.25
N THR A 284 11.40 6.48 4.01
CA THR A 284 11.24 7.32 2.81
C THR A 284 10.31 6.66 1.78
N VAL A 285 10.02 7.37 0.69
CA VAL A 285 9.29 6.80 -0.47
C VAL A 285 9.96 5.53 -1.03
N ALA A 286 11.29 5.45 -0.98
CA ALA A 286 12.03 4.28 -1.44
C ALA A 286 11.69 3.02 -0.62
N ASP A 287 11.42 3.18 0.67
CA ASP A 287 10.98 2.12 1.57
C ASP A 287 9.59 1.59 1.20
N GLU A 288 8.70 2.46 0.75
CA GLU A 288 7.36 2.09 0.31
C GLU A 288 7.39 1.30 -0.99
N LEU A 289 8.16 1.78 -1.97
CA LEU A 289 8.38 1.08 -3.23
C LEU A 289 9.03 -0.29 -3.01
N PHE A 290 10.01 -0.38 -2.12
CA PHE A 290 10.61 -1.65 -1.73
C PHE A 290 9.62 -2.58 -1.04
N SER A 291 8.74 -2.04 -0.19
CA SER A 291 7.70 -2.82 0.48
C SER A 291 6.70 -3.38 -0.53
N ILE A 292 6.30 -2.59 -1.54
CA ILE A 292 5.50 -3.08 -2.69
C ILE A 292 6.26 -4.18 -3.43
N GLY A 293 7.53 -3.96 -3.78
CA GLY A 293 8.37 -4.97 -4.44
C GLY A 293 8.44 -6.28 -3.65
N SER A 294 8.56 -6.18 -2.32
CA SER A 294 8.59 -7.31 -1.39
C SER A 294 7.27 -8.08 -1.37
N VAL A 295 6.13 -7.38 -1.39
CA VAL A 295 4.80 -7.99 -1.49
C VAL A 295 4.68 -8.77 -2.80
N ILE A 296 5.00 -8.16 -3.94
CA ILE A 296 4.86 -8.81 -5.24
C ILE A 296 5.84 -9.98 -5.38
N PHE A 297 7.08 -9.84 -4.91
CA PHE A 297 8.04 -10.94 -4.84
C PHE A 297 7.49 -12.12 -4.03
N THR A 298 6.84 -11.84 -2.89
CA THR A 298 6.20 -12.87 -2.07
C THR A 298 5.06 -13.55 -2.84
N MET A 299 4.24 -12.78 -3.58
CA MET A 299 3.20 -13.32 -4.45
C MET A 299 3.76 -14.19 -5.59
N MET A 300 4.95 -13.87 -6.09
CA MET A 300 5.58 -14.62 -7.18
C MET A 300 6.26 -15.91 -6.70
N THR A 301 6.76 -15.94 -5.47
CA THR A 301 7.70 -16.98 -5.01
C THR A 301 7.24 -17.75 -3.78
N GLY A 302 6.25 -17.24 -3.05
CA GLY A 302 5.87 -17.72 -1.72
C GLY A 302 6.92 -17.45 -0.64
N ARG A 303 7.96 -16.67 -0.95
CA ARG A 303 9.04 -16.32 -0.03
C ARG A 303 8.98 -14.84 0.29
N LYS A 304 8.92 -14.51 1.57
CA LYS A 304 9.08 -13.14 2.03
C LYS A 304 10.57 -12.77 2.01
N PRO A 305 10.98 -11.69 1.31
CA PRO A 305 12.33 -11.18 1.46
C PRO A 305 12.43 -10.59 2.87
N VAL A 306 13.17 -11.26 3.76
CA VAL A 306 13.29 -10.85 5.17
C VAL A 306 14.29 -9.70 5.26
N THR A 307 13.83 -8.55 5.76
CA THR A 307 14.68 -7.36 5.96
C THR A 307 15.13 -7.16 7.40
N SER A 308 14.66 -7.93 8.39
CA SER A 308 15.03 -7.72 9.80
C SER A 308 15.10 -8.99 10.64
N TYR A 309 16.27 -9.23 11.24
CA TYR A 309 16.39 -9.73 12.62
C TYR A 309 16.75 -8.54 13.52
N GLU A 310 16.43 -8.62 14.81
CA GLU A 310 16.39 -7.51 15.80
C GLU A 310 17.61 -6.57 15.89
N ASN A 311 18.75 -6.88 15.28
CA ASN A 311 19.94 -6.01 15.26
C ASN A 311 20.72 -6.02 13.93
N TYR A 312 20.15 -6.59 12.86
CA TYR A 312 20.83 -6.72 11.56
C TYR A 312 19.84 -6.59 10.41
N ARG A 313 19.63 -5.36 9.95
CA ARG A 313 18.86 -5.12 8.73
C ARG A 313 19.60 -5.66 7.50
N ARG A 314 18.88 -6.41 6.64
CA ARG A 314 19.30 -6.84 5.28
C ARG A 314 20.51 -7.79 5.16
N CYS A 315 20.86 -8.58 6.18
CA CYS A 315 21.85 -9.66 5.99
C CYS A 315 21.38 -10.76 5.02
N HIS A 316 20.08 -10.80 4.67
CA HIS A 316 19.44 -11.91 3.96
C HIS A 316 19.00 -11.61 2.52
N ILE A 317 19.31 -10.45 1.93
CA ILE A 317 18.94 -10.17 0.53
C ILE A 317 20.21 -9.98 -0.29
N THR A 318 20.36 -10.79 -1.33
CA THR A 318 21.43 -10.65 -2.32
C THR A 318 20.85 -10.52 -3.72
N SER A 319 21.38 -9.58 -4.49
CA SER A 319 21.29 -9.58 -5.96
C SER A 319 22.64 -10.03 -6.50
N SER A 320 22.63 -10.77 -7.60
CA SER A 320 23.85 -11.18 -8.29
C SER A 320 24.17 -10.08 -9.30
N SER A 321 25.26 -9.35 -9.12
CA SER A 321 25.75 -8.45 -10.17
C SER A 321 26.18 -9.30 -11.37
N PRO A 322 25.75 -8.99 -12.60
CA PRO A 322 26.23 -9.68 -13.81
C PRO A 322 27.77 -9.63 -13.94
N GLN A 323 28.42 -8.64 -13.33
CA GLN A 323 29.87 -8.43 -13.46
C GLN A 323 30.75 -9.37 -12.62
N ASP A 324 30.19 -10.09 -11.64
CA ASP A 324 30.98 -11.04 -10.83
C ASP A 324 31.11 -12.42 -11.50
N SER A 325 30.57 -12.60 -12.72
CA SER A 325 30.53 -13.88 -13.43
C SER A 325 31.52 -14.01 -14.60
N GLU A 326 32.32 -13.00 -14.92
CA GLU A 326 33.31 -13.06 -16.02
C GLU A 326 34.70 -13.60 -15.62
N GLN A 327 34.87 -14.12 -14.40
CA GLN A 327 36.12 -14.76 -13.98
C GLN A 327 35.93 -16.15 -13.37
N THR A 328 35.16 -17.02 -14.02
CA THR A 328 35.36 -18.47 -13.90
C THR A 328 35.20 -19.15 -15.26
N SER A 329 36.30 -19.17 -16.00
CA SER A 329 36.53 -20.11 -17.10
C SER A 329 36.66 -21.54 -16.54
N CYS A 330 36.13 -22.50 -17.29
CA CYS A 330 36.29 -23.96 -17.17
C CYS A 330 35.35 -24.70 -16.20
N ASP A 331 34.25 -25.23 -16.77
CA ASP A 331 34.02 -26.68 -16.94
C ASP A 331 32.52 -27.03 -16.90
N GLN A 332 32.01 -27.40 -18.07
CA GLN A 332 30.78 -28.14 -18.22
C GLN A 332 31.00 -29.55 -17.70
N GLN A 333 30.42 -29.88 -16.53
CA GLN A 333 29.83 -31.19 -16.17
C GLN A 333 29.58 -31.27 -14.66
N ASN A 334 28.30 -31.30 -14.27
CA ASN A 334 27.69 -31.87 -13.04
C ASN A 334 26.61 -30.95 -12.45
N THR A 335 25.42 -31.05 -13.05
CA THR A 335 24.14 -30.65 -12.45
C THR A 335 23.77 -31.62 -11.33
N THR A 336 24.39 -31.45 -10.17
CA THR A 336 23.92 -32.05 -8.91
C THR A 336 24.23 -31.10 -7.76
N GLN A 337 23.18 -30.51 -7.19
CA GLN A 337 23.17 -29.81 -5.91
C GLN A 337 24.29 -28.77 -5.69
N LEU A 338 24.20 -27.63 -6.38
CA LEU A 338 24.87 -26.43 -5.90
C LEU A 338 24.06 -25.91 -4.71
N GLU A 339 24.60 -26.02 -3.50
CA GLU A 339 24.01 -25.50 -2.26
C GLU A 339 23.69 -24.00 -2.42
N LEU A 340 22.40 -23.71 -2.62
CA LEU A 340 21.80 -22.40 -2.90
C LEU A 340 21.60 -21.57 -1.63
N HIS A 341 22.56 -21.58 -0.71
CA HIS A 341 22.50 -20.76 0.49
C HIS A 341 23.65 -19.77 0.48
N PRO A 342 23.44 -18.55 -0.09
CA PRO A 342 24.38 -17.48 0.13
C PRO A 342 24.54 -17.32 1.64
N GLN A 343 25.79 -17.32 2.12
CA GLN A 343 26.05 -16.99 3.50
C GLN A 343 25.47 -15.60 3.77
N PRO A 344 24.76 -15.41 4.89
CA PRO A 344 24.25 -14.10 5.25
C PRO A 344 25.40 -13.10 5.33
N ARG A 345 25.13 -11.85 4.96
CA ARG A 345 26.17 -10.80 4.92
C ARG A 345 26.78 -10.50 6.30
N HIS A 346 26.14 -10.98 7.38
CA HIS A 346 26.58 -10.76 8.75
C HIS A 346 27.02 -12.08 9.43
N PRO A 347 28.21 -12.16 10.05
CA PRO A 347 28.75 -13.40 10.63
C PRO A 347 27.91 -14.01 11.77
N SER A 348 27.11 -13.21 12.47
CA SER A 348 26.21 -13.68 13.56
C SER A 348 24.78 -13.97 13.10
N CYS A 349 24.49 -13.82 11.82
CA CYS A 349 23.17 -14.01 11.24
C CYS A 349 23.05 -15.48 10.81
N HIS A 350 22.09 -16.23 11.36
CA HIS A 350 21.97 -17.68 11.14
C HIS A 350 20.89 -18.07 10.12
N GLU A 351 20.09 -17.12 9.61
CA GLU A 351 19.07 -17.43 8.60
C GLU A 351 19.62 -17.37 7.16
N PRO A 352 19.14 -18.24 6.26
CA PRO A 352 19.63 -18.30 4.89
C PRO A 352 19.32 -17.02 4.10
N ALA A 353 20.28 -16.52 3.34
CA ALA A 353 20.02 -15.39 2.45
C ALA A 353 19.17 -15.82 1.23
N ILE A 354 18.27 -14.93 0.82
CA ILE A 354 17.44 -15.02 -0.37
C ILE A 354 18.14 -14.24 -1.49
N ASN A 355 18.60 -14.97 -2.52
CA ASN A 355 19.03 -14.36 -3.77
C ASN A 355 17.80 -14.04 -4.62
N THR A 356 17.39 -12.77 -4.67
CA THR A 356 16.16 -12.35 -5.35
C THR A 356 16.19 -12.66 -6.84
N ASP A 357 17.33 -12.49 -7.51
CA ASP A 357 17.48 -12.79 -8.93
C ASP A 357 17.30 -14.28 -9.22
N SER A 358 17.88 -15.15 -8.41
CA SER A 358 17.74 -16.61 -8.56
C SER A 358 16.27 -17.05 -8.44
N TYR A 359 15.54 -16.48 -7.48
CA TYR A 359 14.11 -16.76 -7.33
C TYR A 359 13.29 -16.19 -8.50
N LEU A 360 13.57 -14.97 -8.94
CA LEU A 360 12.87 -14.36 -10.07
C LEU A 360 13.14 -15.08 -11.39
N VAL A 361 14.38 -15.54 -11.64
CA VAL A 361 14.74 -16.31 -12.83
C VAL A 361 14.03 -17.66 -12.85
N ARG A 362 13.89 -18.32 -11.70
CA ARG A 362 13.18 -19.60 -11.58
C ARG A 362 11.66 -19.46 -11.71
N ALA A 363 11.12 -18.28 -11.40
CA ALA A 363 9.70 -18.01 -11.48
C ALA A 363 9.30 -17.77 -12.96
N GLN A 364 8.31 -18.50 -13.48
CA GLN A 364 7.95 -18.48 -14.92
C GLN A 364 7.08 -17.28 -15.33
N TYR A 365 7.17 -16.16 -14.59
CA TYR A 365 6.45 -14.92 -14.88
C TYR A 365 7.04 -14.18 -16.07
N SER A 366 6.26 -13.27 -16.66
CA SER A 366 6.76 -12.42 -17.74
C SER A 366 8.01 -11.64 -17.34
N GLU A 367 8.83 -11.33 -18.34
CA GLU A 367 9.99 -10.46 -18.17
C GLU A 367 9.60 -9.09 -17.62
N GLN A 368 8.48 -8.53 -18.09
CA GLN A 368 7.96 -7.23 -17.66
C GLN A 368 7.71 -7.18 -16.16
N LEU A 369 7.08 -8.22 -15.59
CA LEU A 369 6.81 -8.28 -14.15
C LEU A 369 8.09 -8.49 -13.34
N ARG A 370 8.96 -9.42 -13.78
CA ARG A 370 10.23 -9.71 -13.11
C ARG A 370 11.13 -8.48 -13.04
N ASP A 371 11.25 -7.74 -14.14
CA ASP A 371 12.04 -6.52 -14.17
C ASP A 371 11.43 -5.43 -13.30
N MET A 372 10.11 -5.34 -13.22
CA MET A 372 9.46 -4.34 -12.37
C MET A 372 9.71 -4.64 -10.89
N VAL A 373 9.60 -5.91 -10.49
CA VAL A 373 9.90 -6.34 -9.12
C VAL A 373 11.38 -6.14 -8.79
N ARG A 374 12.29 -6.43 -9.73
CA ARG A 374 13.72 -6.15 -9.54
C ARG A 374 13.97 -4.67 -9.27
N CYS A 375 13.44 -3.77 -10.10
CA CYS A 375 13.58 -2.33 -9.90
C CYS A 375 13.04 -1.86 -8.54
N LEU A 376 11.88 -2.36 -8.11
CA LEU A 376 11.30 -2.00 -6.80
C LEU A 376 12.15 -2.50 -5.61
N LEU A 377 12.70 -3.72 -5.71
CA LEU A 377 13.59 -4.27 -4.68
C LEU A 377 14.96 -3.58 -4.64
N GLU A 378 15.35 -2.87 -5.70
CA GLU A 378 16.59 -2.08 -5.78
C GLU A 378 16.46 -0.67 -5.16
N CYS A 379 15.24 -0.14 -5.01
CA CYS A 379 14.99 1.21 -4.47
C CYS A 379 15.64 1.44 -3.09
N ASP A 380 15.81 0.37 -2.31
CA ASP A 380 16.25 0.43 -0.92
C ASP A 380 17.75 0.12 -0.71
N GLN A 381 18.52 -0.14 -1.78
CA GLN A 381 19.90 -0.66 -1.67
C GLN A 381 20.98 0.34 -1.22
N GLY A 382 20.61 1.47 -0.60
CA GLY A 382 21.59 2.46 -0.09
C GLY A 382 22.42 3.13 -1.18
N SER A 383 22.05 2.92 -2.45
CA SER A 383 22.58 3.69 -3.56
C SER A 383 22.09 5.14 -3.39
N HIS A 384 22.99 6.03 -2.99
CA HIS A 384 22.77 7.49 -2.98
C HIS A 384 22.21 8.03 -4.32
N LYS A 385 22.18 7.24 -5.39
CA LYS A 385 21.65 7.61 -6.71
C LYS A 385 20.14 7.52 -6.88
N ALA A 386 19.41 6.80 -6.02
CA ALA A 386 17.94 6.75 -6.11
C ALA A 386 17.30 7.77 -5.16
N GLN A 387 17.57 9.06 -5.41
CA GLN A 387 16.77 10.13 -4.81
C GLN A 387 15.38 10.07 -5.43
N MET A 388 14.46 9.37 -4.77
CA MET A 388 13.06 9.28 -5.17
C MET A 388 12.28 10.35 -4.42
N ASP A 389 11.97 11.44 -5.12
CA ASP A 389 11.10 12.52 -4.67
C ASP A 389 9.64 12.31 -5.08
N ARG A 390 9.38 11.43 -6.06
CA ARG A 390 8.05 11.16 -6.62
C ARG A 390 7.84 9.68 -6.90
N VAL A 391 6.58 9.25 -6.82
CA VAL A 391 6.14 7.88 -7.10
C VAL A 391 5.65 7.73 -8.54
N LEU A 392 5.02 8.77 -9.09
CA LEU A 392 4.36 8.76 -10.40
C LEU A 392 5.23 8.21 -11.54
N PRO A 393 6.52 8.55 -11.69
CA PRO A 393 7.34 7.98 -12.78
C PRO A 393 7.41 6.45 -12.73
N THR A 394 7.55 5.87 -11.52
CA THR A 394 7.54 4.43 -11.30
C THR A 394 6.18 3.83 -11.62
N THR A 395 5.10 4.50 -11.23
CA THR A 395 3.72 4.09 -11.53
C THR A 395 3.45 4.08 -13.03
N MET A 396 3.85 5.12 -13.75
CA MET A 396 3.70 5.19 -15.21
C MET A 396 4.46 4.07 -15.92
N LEU A 397 5.70 3.78 -15.48
CA LEU A 397 6.49 2.66 -16.00
C LEU A 397 5.79 1.32 -15.76
N ALA A 398 5.28 1.09 -14.55
CA ALA A 398 4.54 -0.12 -14.21
C ALA A 398 3.26 -0.27 -15.05
N MET A 399 2.49 0.82 -15.23
CA MET A 399 1.30 0.84 -16.07
C MET A 399 1.65 0.53 -17.53
N GLN A 400 2.73 1.09 -18.09
CA GLN A 400 3.17 0.79 -19.45
C GLN A 400 3.51 -0.70 -19.62
N ARG A 401 4.26 -1.27 -18.66
CA ARG A 401 4.62 -2.69 -18.64
C ARG A 401 3.40 -3.59 -18.49
N TYR A 402 2.46 -3.21 -17.62
CA TYR A 402 1.18 -3.89 -17.46
C TYR A 402 0.37 -3.89 -18.77
N GLN A 403 0.24 -2.75 -19.44
CA GLN A 403 -0.48 -2.66 -20.72
C GLN A 403 0.19 -3.52 -21.80
N HIS A 404 1.51 -3.52 -21.87
CA HIS A 404 2.24 -4.41 -22.76
C HIS A 404 1.92 -5.90 -22.46
N TRP A 405 1.98 -6.31 -21.20
CA TRP A 405 1.61 -7.66 -20.78
C TRP A 405 0.15 -8.00 -21.10
N LYS A 406 -0.80 -7.08 -20.84
CA LYS A 406 -2.24 -7.23 -21.09
C LYS A 406 -2.51 -7.50 -22.57
N LEU A 407 -1.85 -6.77 -23.47
CA LEU A 407 -2.05 -6.87 -24.92
C LEU A 407 -1.37 -8.08 -25.57
N HIS A 408 -0.21 -8.51 -25.06
CA HIS A 408 0.64 -9.47 -25.76
C HIS A 408 0.65 -10.87 -25.14
N SER A 409 0.31 -11.03 -23.86
CA SER A 409 0.26 -12.34 -23.21
C SER A 409 -1.11 -13.02 -23.35
N VAL A 410 -1.14 -14.35 -23.30
CA VAL A 410 -2.40 -15.12 -23.33
C VAL A 410 -3.25 -14.82 -22.08
N GLN A 411 -2.63 -14.81 -20.91
CA GLN A 411 -3.33 -14.50 -19.66
C GLN A 411 -3.82 -13.06 -19.62
N GLY A 412 -3.02 -12.11 -20.10
CA GLY A 412 -3.37 -10.70 -20.16
C GLY A 412 -4.60 -10.42 -21.03
N LYS A 413 -4.73 -11.10 -22.18
CA LYS A 413 -5.91 -10.97 -23.06
C LYS A 413 -7.20 -11.50 -22.43
N LEU A 414 -7.08 -12.48 -21.54
CA LEU A 414 -8.19 -13.08 -20.81
C LEU A 414 -8.55 -12.27 -19.56
N TYR A 415 -7.56 -11.59 -18.97
CA TYR A 415 -7.75 -10.75 -17.80
C TYR A 415 -8.66 -9.57 -18.12
N LYS A 416 -9.62 -9.32 -17.22
CA LYS A 416 -10.54 -8.18 -17.25
C LYS A 416 -10.31 -7.33 -16.03
N ASP A 417 -9.95 -6.07 -16.23
CA ASP A 417 -9.85 -5.08 -15.15
C ASP A 417 -11.10 -4.20 -15.09
N ILE A 418 -11.10 -3.27 -14.13
CA ILE A 418 -12.21 -2.34 -13.92
C ILE A 418 -12.45 -1.44 -15.13
N GLU A 419 -11.43 -1.15 -15.92
CA GLU A 419 -11.56 -0.32 -17.12
C GLU A 419 -12.31 -1.08 -18.22
N ASP A 420 -12.04 -2.37 -18.38
CA ASP A 420 -12.79 -3.23 -19.29
C ASP A 420 -14.27 -3.29 -18.89
N ASP A 421 -14.56 -3.39 -17.59
CA ASP A 421 -15.93 -3.38 -17.05
C ASP A 421 -16.64 -2.04 -17.29
N MET A 422 -15.98 -0.92 -16.99
CA MET A 422 -16.51 0.42 -17.26
C MET A 422 -16.81 0.63 -18.75
N ALA A 423 -15.89 0.22 -19.63
CA ALA A 423 -16.08 0.31 -21.07
C ALA A 423 -17.28 -0.52 -21.55
N ALA A 424 -17.46 -1.73 -21.00
CA ALA A 424 -18.60 -2.59 -21.30
C ALA A 424 -19.93 -1.97 -20.85
N ARG A 425 -19.98 -1.39 -19.65
CA ARG A 425 -21.19 -0.70 -19.13
C ARG A 425 -21.55 0.54 -19.94
N CYS A 426 -20.56 1.37 -20.28
CA CYS A 426 -20.76 2.55 -21.13
C CYS A 426 -21.28 2.16 -22.52
N GLY A 427 -20.71 1.11 -23.12
CA GLY A 427 -21.15 0.57 -24.40
C GLY A 427 -22.59 0.03 -24.37
N ALA A 428 -22.99 -0.63 -23.27
CA ALA A 428 -24.35 -1.12 -23.07
C ALA A 428 -25.36 0.03 -22.94
N LYS A 429 -25.05 1.07 -22.15
CA LYS A 429 -25.92 2.23 -21.97
C LYS A 429 -26.19 2.97 -23.29
N MET A 430 -25.15 3.20 -24.09
CA MET A 430 -25.26 3.84 -25.42
C MET A 430 -26.09 3.03 -26.42
N ARG A 431 -26.24 1.72 -26.24
CA ARG A 431 -27.10 0.86 -27.08
C ARG A 431 -28.57 0.87 -26.63
N MET A 432 -28.85 1.16 -25.36
CA MET A 432 -30.22 1.26 -24.85
C MET A 432 -30.86 2.62 -25.15
N GLU A 433 -30.04 3.65 -25.37
CA GLU A 433 -30.49 5.02 -25.71
C GLU A 433 -30.67 5.24 -27.23
N ARG A 434 -30.42 4.22 -28.05
CA ARG A 434 -30.68 4.19 -29.51
C ARG A 434 -31.85 3.26 -29.80
#